data_AF-A0A970K880-F1
#
_entry.id   AF-A0A970K880-F1
#
_cell.length_a   1.000
_cell.length_b   1.000
_cell.length_c   1.000
_cell.angle_alpha   90.00
_cell.angle_beta   90.00
_cell.angle_gamma   90.00
#
_symmetry.space_group_name_H-M   'P 1'
#
loop_
_entity.id
_entity.type
_entity.pdbx_description
1 polymer ?
#
loop_
_entity_poly.entity_id
_entity_poly.type
_entity_poly.pdbx_seq_one_letter_code
_entity_poly.pdbx_strand_id
1 'polypeptide(L)'
;MTYFLPAGIINDTILEIQKKSGDLQKELAQQNLYQVKKGLKEIEELALELALFLEKLACQPLIYTGPGTTEEVIKRLEWALTFSEEIDPMEYYRYLEEVKKSAK
;
A
#
# COMPACT_ATOMS: atom_id res chain seq x y z
N MET A 1 -4.14 -13.93 -0.30
CA MET A 1 -3.03 -13.13 0.25
C MET A 1 -1.81 -13.37 -0.61
N THR A 2 -1.13 -12.30 -1.02
CA THR A 2 0.14 -12.40 -1.73
C THR A 2 1.27 -12.08 -0.76
N TYR A 3 2.44 -12.66 -0.99
CA TYR A 3 3.64 -12.38 -0.17
C TYR A 3 4.49 -11.25 -0.73
N PHE A 4 4.01 -10.54 -1.76
CA PHE A 4 4.74 -9.46 -2.41
C PHE A 4 3.92 -8.19 -2.29
N LEU A 5 4.52 -7.14 -1.72
CA LEU A 5 3.84 -5.87 -1.49
C LEU A 5 3.20 -5.31 -2.78
N PRO A 6 3.89 -5.27 -3.95
CA PRO A 6 3.26 -4.77 -5.17
C PRO A 6 2.03 -5.58 -5.60
N ALA A 7 2.07 -6.91 -5.46
CA ALA A 7 0.94 -7.77 -5.80
C ALA A 7 -0.21 -7.65 -4.79
N GLY A 8 0.09 -7.31 -3.53
CA GLY A 8 -0.92 -6.92 -2.53
C GLY A 8 -1.66 -5.65 -2.97
N ILE A 9 -0.90 -4.58 -3.23
CA ILE A 9 -1.43 -3.28 -3.67
C ILE A 9 -2.32 -3.45 -4.91
N ILE A 10 -1.85 -4.15 -5.94
CA ILE A 10 -2.62 -4.38 -7.17
C ILE A 10 -3.96 -5.08 -6.87
N ASN A 11 -3.94 -6.14 -6.07
CA ASN A 11 -5.16 -6.88 -5.74
C ASN A 11 -6.14 -6.04 -4.92
N ASP A 12 -5.64 -5.29 -3.94
CA ASP A 12 -6.48 -4.44 -3.09
C ASP A 12 -7.14 -3.33 -3.92
N THR A 13 -6.39 -2.67 -4.81
CA THR A 13 -6.95 -1.65 -5.71
C THR A 13 -7.98 -2.24 -6.67
N ILE A 14 -7.74 -3.43 -7.25
CA ILE A 14 -8.71 -4.11 -8.12
C ILE A 14 -9.99 -4.46 -7.34
N LEU A 15 -9.86 -4.99 -6.12
CA LEU A 15 -10.99 -5.33 -5.26
C LEU A 15 -11.79 -4.07 -4.87
N GLU A 16 -11.11 -2.96 -4.62
CA GLU A 16 -11.77 -1.68 -4.35
C GLU A 16 -12.55 -1.17 -5.56
N ILE A 17 -11.95 -1.20 -6.76
CA ILE A 17 -12.65 -0.85 -8.02
C ILE A 17 -13.87 -1.73 -8.23
N GLN A 18 -13.74 -3.04 -8.02
CA GLN A 18 -14.86 -3.98 -8.15
C GLN A 18 -15.98 -3.66 -7.15
N LYS A 19 -15.63 -3.43 -5.89
CA LYS A 19 -16.57 -3.09 -4.82
C LYS A 19 -17.31 -1.79 -5.15
N LYS A 20 -16.58 -0.71 -5.49
CA LYS A 20 -17.17 0.58 -5.90
C LYS A 20 -18.07 0.41 -7.12
N SER A 21 -17.66 -0.37 -8.11
CA SER A 21 -18.50 -0.67 -9.28
C SER A 21 -19.82 -1.33 -8.89
N GLY A 22 -19.79 -2.29 -7.96
CA GLY A 22 -20.99 -2.94 -7.44
C GLY A 22 -21.88 -1.99 -6.63
N ASP A 23 -21.29 -1.10 -5.85
CA ASP A 23 -22.04 -0.08 -5.09
C ASP A 23 -22.68 0.95 -6.03
N LEU A 24 -22.00 1.35 -7.11
CA LEU A 24 -22.58 2.21 -8.13
C LEU A 24 -23.79 1.59 -8.85
N GLN A 25 -23.81 0.27 -9.05
CA GLN A 25 -24.99 -0.41 -9.60
C GLN A 25 -26.20 -0.26 -8.68
N LYS A 26 -26.00 -0.29 -7.36
CA LYS A 26 -27.07 -0.06 -6.37
C LYS A 26 -27.55 1.38 -6.40
N GLU A 27 -26.63 2.35 -6.43
CA GLU A 27 -26.95 3.78 -6.53
C GLU A 27 -27.70 4.09 -7.83
N LEU A 28 -27.33 3.45 -8.95
CA LEU A 28 -28.02 3.58 -10.22
C LEU A 28 -29.44 3.02 -10.16
N ALA A 29 -29.64 1.86 -9.52
CA ALA A 29 -30.97 1.29 -9.31
C ALA A 29 -31.87 2.19 -8.45
N GLN A 30 -31.28 2.95 -7.52
CA GLN A 30 -31.95 3.96 -6.70
C GLN A 30 -32.10 5.32 -7.40
N GLN A 31 -31.69 5.43 -8.67
CA GLN A 31 -31.68 6.67 -9.47
C GLN A 31 -30.85 7.81 -8.86
N ASN A 32 -29.88 7.49 -8.03
CA ASN A 32 -28.98 8.47 -7.40
C ASN A 32 -27.85 8.88 -8.35
N LEU A 33 -28.20 9.60 -9.41
CA LEU A 33 -27.28 9.95 -10.49
C LEU A 33 -26.09 10.81 -10.04
N TYR A 34 -26.23 11.58 -8.96
CA TYR A 34 -25.14 12.38 -8.40
C TYR A 34 -24.03 11.46 -7.85
N GLN A 35 -24.40 10.49 -7.00
CA GLN A 35 -23.42 9.54 -6.45
C GLN A 35 -22.84 8.63 -7.53
N VAL A 36 -23.64 8.28 -8.55
CA VAL A 36 -23.14 7.54 -9.71
C VAL A 36 -22.03 8.30 -10.43
N LYS A 37 -22.25 9.57 -10.77
CA LYS A 37 -21.22 10.39 -11.43
C LYS A 37 -19.97 10.56 -10.58
N LYS A 38 -20.15 10.78 -9.27
CA LYS A 38 -19.03 10.93 -8.34
C LYS A 38 -18.22 9.63 -8.26
N GLY A 39 -18.87 8.49 -8.03
CA GLY A 39 -18.19 7.20 -7.91
C GLY A 39 -17.53 6.74 -9.22
N LEU A 40 -18.10 7.08 -10.38
CA LEU A 40 -17.43 6.82 -11.67
C LEU A 40 -16.09 7.54 -11.76
N LYS A 41 -16.03 8.80 -11.32
CA LYS A 41 -14.79 9.56 -11.29
C LYS A 41 -13.76 8.96 -10.32
N GLU A 42 -14.20 8.53 -9.14
CA GLU A 42 -13.32 7.84 -8.18
C GLU A 42 -12.75 6.53 -8.75
N ILE A 43 -13.56 5.75 -9.49
CA ILE A 43 -13.08 4.54 -10.17
C ILE A 43 -12.06 4.88 -11.26
N GLU A 44 -12.31 5.94 -12.04
CA GLU A 44 -11.37 6.41 -13.06
C GLU A 44 -10.03 6.84 -12.45
N GLU A 45 -10.06 7.56 -11.34
CA GLU A 45 -8.86 7.96 -10.58
C GLU A 45 -8.08 6.74 -10.08
N LEU A 46 -8.75 5.77 -9.44
CA LEU A 46 -8.09 4.53 -8.98
C LEU A 46 -7.50 3.71 -10.14
N ALA A 47 -8.21 3.63 -11.26
CA ALA A 47 -7.73 2.91 -12.44
C ALA A 47 -6.50 3.58 -13.06
N LEU A 48 -6.49 4.92 -13.10
CA LEU A 48 -5.35 5.69 -13.58
C LEU A 48 -4.13 5.53 -12.67
N GLU A 49 -4.31 5.63 -11.35
CA GLU A 49 -3.24 5.41 -10.38
C GLU A 49 -2.65 4.00 -10.49
N LEU A 50 -3.51 2.99 -10.64
CA LEU A 50 -3.08 1.61 -10.84
C LEU A 50 -2.29 1.45 -12.15
N ALA A 51 -2.73 2.09 -13.24
CA ALA A 51 -2.00 2.06 -14.51
C ALA A 51 -0.61 2.68 -14.38
N LEU A 52 -0.50 3.87 -13.76
CA LEU A 52 0.77 4.54 -13.50
C LEU A 52 1.69 3.71 -12.59
N PHE A 53 1.11 2.99 -11.63
CA PHE A 53 1.85 2.07 -10.78
C PHE A 53 2.41 0.90 -11.59
N LEU A 54 1.59 0.27 -12.44
CA LEU A 54 1.99 -0.85 -13.28
C LEU A 54 3.07 -0.48 -14.30
N GLU A 55 3.01 0.73 -14.88
CA GLU A 55 4.07 1.24 -15.78
C GLU A 55 5.43 1.33 -15.08
N LYS A 56 5.43 1.68 -13.79
CA LYS A 56 6.66 1.82 -12.99
C LYS A 56 7.08 0.51 -12.32
N LEU A 57 6.27 -0.53 -12.37
CA LEU A 57 6.48 -1.78 -11.64
C LEU A 57 7.83 -2.42 -11.95
N ALA A 58 8.27 -2.37 -13.22
CA ALA A 58 9.57 -2.91 -13.64
C ALA A 58 10.76 -2.22 -12.96
N CYS A 59 10.59 -0.98 -12.51
CA CYS A 59 11.61 -0.16 -11.86
C CYS A 59 11.45 -0.11 -10.33
N GLN A 60 10.46 -0.81 -9.77
CA GLN A 60 10.21 -0.83 -8.33
C GLN A 60 10.80 -2.08 -7.67
N PRO A 61 11.27 -1.98 -6.41
CA PRO A 61 11.76 -3.12 -5.68
C PRO A 61 10.62 -4.13 -5.44
N LEU A 62 10.87 -5.40 -5.75
CA LEU A 62 9.99 -6.50 -5.40
C LEU A 62 10.14 -6.82 -3.91
N ILE A 63 9.41 -6.09 -3.07
CA ILE A 63 9.43 -6.28 -1.62
C ILE A 63 8.64 -7.56 -1.27
N TYR A 64 9.37 -8.60 -0.87
CA TYR A 64 8.81 -9.82 -0.28
C TYR A 64 8.48 -9.56 1.19
N THR A 65 7.20 -9.60 1.53
CA THR A 65 6.71 -9.42 2.91
C THR A 65 6.71 -10.73 3.70
N GLY A 66 6.75 -11.88 2.99
CA GLY A 66 6.83 -13.21 3.58
C GLY A 66 5.57 -13.67 4.32
N PRO A 67 5.57 -14.90 4.84
CA PRO A 67 4.60 -15.32 5.83
C PRO A 67 4.85 -14.55 7.14
N GLY A 68 3.78 -14.19 7.83
CA GLY A 68 3.84 -13.46 9.10
C GLY A 68 2.53 -12.76 9.42
N THR A 69 2.41 -12.24 10.65
CA THR A 69 1.26 -11.38 11.00
C THR A 69 1.43 -9.99 10.37
N THR A 70 0.33 -9.24 10.31
CA THR A 70 0.34 -7.85 9.82
C THR A 70 1.41 -7.01 10.54
N GLU A 71 1.54 -7.15 11.85
CA GLU A 71 2.53 -6.44 12.67
C GLU A 71 3.97 -6.78 12.29
N GLU A 72 4.27 -8.02 11.94
CA GLU A 72 5.61 -8.44 11.52
C GLU A 72 5.98 -7.84 10.16
N VAL A 73 5.01 -7.81 9.24
CA VAL A 73 5.18 -7.17 7.92
C VAL A 73 5.38 -5.66 8.07
N ILE A 74 4.57 -5.00 8.91
CA ILE A 74 4.70 -3.56 9.20
C ILE A 74 6.11 -3.26 9.73
N LYS A 75 6.59 -3.99 10.75
CA LYS A 75 7.93 -3.77 11.31
C LYS A 75 9.06 -3.92 10.28
N ARG A 76 8.93 -4.86 9.34
CA ARG A 76 9.90 -5.04 8.25
C ARG A 76 9.90 -3.85 7.28
N LEU A 77 8.72 -3.33 6.97
CA LEU A 77 8.57 -2.15 6.09
C LEU A 77 9.07 -0.89 6.78
N GLU A 78 8.76 -0.68 8.06
CA GLU A 78 9.30 0.41 8.88
C GLU A 78 10.83 0.36 8.93
N TRP A 79 11.39 -0.83 9.15
CA TRP A 79 12.83 -1.02 9.11
C TRP A 79 13.41 -0.65 7.74
N ALA A 80 12.83 -1.14 6.64
CA ALA A 80 13.29 -0.79 5.29
C ALA A 80 13.20 0.71 4.99
N LEU A 81 12.17 1.40 5.50
CA LEU A 81 11.98 2.83 5.32
C LEU A 81 13.11 3.65 5.97
N THR A 82 13.58 3.25 7.15
CA THR A 82 14.69 3.92 7.84
C THR A 82 16.00 3.95 7.02
N PHE A 83 16.22 2.99 6.11
CA PHE A 83 17.39 3.00 5.21
C PHE A 83 17.19 3.87 3.96
N SER A 84 15.94 4.21 3.63
CA SER A 84 15.60 5.02 2.47
C SER A 84 15.58 6.52 2.76
N GLU A 85 15.30 6.90 4.02
CA GLU A 85 15.19 8.29 4.47
C GLU A 85 16.54 8.82 4.99
N GLU A 86 17.62 8.85 4.20
CA GLU A 86 18.91 9.52 4.51
C GLU A 86 19.55 9.27 5.90
N ILE A 87 19.04 8.35 6.72
CA ILE A 87 19.64 8.01 8.01
C ILE A 87 20.85 7.16 7.70
N ASP A 88 22.05 7.67 8.02
CA ASP A 88 23.27 6.88 7.97
C ASP A 88 23.04 5.61 8.80
N PRO A 89 23.13 4.41 8.19
CA PRO A 89 22.95 3.15 8.91
C PRO A 89 23.79 3.08 10.19
N MET A 90 24.97 3.70 10.20
CA MET A 90 25.86 3.76 11.36
C MET A 90 25.33 4.65 12.49
N GLU A 91 24.50 5.64 12.20
CA GLU A 91 23.85 6.49 13.20
C GLU A 91 22.69 5.74 13.87
N TYR A 92 21.88 5.01 13.10
CA TYR A 92 20.83 4.14 13.62
C TYR A 92 21.37 3.01 14.51
N TYR A 93 22.45 2.34 14.08
CA TYR A 93 23.09 1.31 14.90
C TYR A 93 23.63 1.86 16.23
N ARG A 94 24.22 3.06 16.22
CA ARG A 94 24.70 3.72 17.45
C ARG A 94 23.56 4.06 18.40
N TYR A 95 22.45 4.60 17.89
CA TYR A 95 21.25 4.86 18.68
C TYR A 95 20.72 3.60 19.37
N LEU A 96 20.62 2.47 18.64
CA LEU A 96 20.16 1.21 19.22
C LEU A 96 21.09 0.68 20.33
N GLU A 97 22.40 0.86 20.19
CA GLU A 97 23.35 0.51 21.25
C GLU A 97 23.20 1.38 22.50
N GLU A 98 22.95 2.68 22.34
CA GLU A 98 22.75 3.62 23.44
C GLU A 98 21.45 3.34 24.21
N VAL A 99 20.37 3.03 23.50
CA VAL A 99 19.10 2.60 24.11
C VAL A 99 19.28 1.30 24.90
N LYS A 100 20.04 0.33 24.36
CA LYS A 100 20.35 -0.92 25.08
C LYS A 100 21.19 -0.72 26.33
N LYS A 101 22.11 0.26 26.32
CA LYS A 101 22.97 0.58 27.48
C LYS A 101 22.22 1.32 28.58
N SER A 102 21.25 2.16 28.22
CA SER A 102 20.44 2.95 29.16
C SER A 102 19.26 2.18 29.77
N ALA A 103 18.85 1.07 29.14
CA ALA A 103 17.85 0.15 29.68
C ALA A 103 18.42 -0.90 30.67
N LYS A 104 19.69 -0.78 31.06
CA LYS A 104 20.40 -1.67 31.98
C LYS A 104 20.78 -0.94 33.25
#